data_AF-A0A353WPU3-F1
#
_entry.id   AF-A0A353WPU3-F1
#
_cell.length_a   1.000
_cell.length_b   1.000
_cell.length_c   1.000
_cell.angle_alpha   90.00
_cell.angle_beta   90.00
_cell.angle_gamma   90.00
#
_symmetry.space_group_name_H-M   'P 1'
#
loop_
_entity.id
_entity.type
_entity.pdbx_description
1 polymer ?
#
loop_
_entity_poly.entity_id
_entity_poly.type
_entity_poly.pdbx_seq_one_letter_code
_entity_poly.pdbx_strand_id
1 'polypeptide(L)' 'FDLSDYDLRCLDYAKEYATRLLSIDVNIGIEEMLDTAWEIFAKYFSPAETGIKQVFIDKYWKK' A
#
# COMPACT_ATOMS: atom_id res chain seq x y z
N PHE A 1 7.58 15.78 -19.39
CA PHE A 1 6.67 15.60 -18.25
C PHE A 1 7.56 15.49 -17.04
N ASP A 2 7.55 16.51 -16.19
CA ASP A 2 8.19 16.43 -14.89
C ASP A 2 7.28 15.58 -14.01
N LEU A 3 7.83 14.54 -13.39
CA LEU A 3 7.06 13.68 -12.47
C LEU A 3 6.88 14.47 -11.18
N SER A 4 5.63 14.62 -10.73
CA SER A 4 5.39 15.20 -9.42
C SER A 4 5.85 14.24 -8.32
N ASP A 5 6.08 14.75 -7.11
CA ASP A 5 6.35 13.91 -5.94
C ASP A 5 5.27 12.83 -5.71
N TYR A 6 4.03 13.09 -6.13
CA TYR A 6 2.95 12.10 -6.08
C TYR A 6 3.14 10.96 -7.08
N ASP A 7 3.55 11.27 -8.31
CA ASP A 7 3.80 10.26 -9.35
C ASP A 7 4.97 9.35 -8.96
N LEU A 8 6.03 9.92 -8.41
CA LEU A 8 7.18 9.16 -7.89
C LEU A 8 6.76 8.21 -6.76
N ARG A 9 5.97 8.69 -5.79
CA ARG A 9 5.42 7.85 -4.71
C ARG A 9 4.54 6.72 -5.25
N CYS A 10 3.72 6.99 -6.28
CA CYS A 10 2.89 5.96 -6.91
C CYS A 10 3.73 4.88 -7.61
N LEU A 11 4.82 5.26 -8.27
CA LEU A 11 5.73 4.32 -8.94
C LEU A 11 6.47 3.44 -7.91
N ASP A 12 6.96 4.03 -6.82
CA ASP A 12 7.59 3.28 -5.73
C ASP A 12 6.60 2.33 -5.05
N TYR A 13 5.37 2.78 -4.79
CA TYR A 13 4.28 1.94 -4.30
C TYR A 13 4.04 0.75 -5.22
N ALA A 14 3.90 0.97 -6.53
CA ALA A 14 3.60 -0.10 -7.49
C ALA A 14 4.72 -1.14 -7.53
N LYS A 15 5.98 -0.70 -7.45
CA LYS A 15 7.14 -1.58 -7.41
C LYS A 15 7.19 -2.41 -6.13
N GLU A 16 6.94 -1.79 -4.98
CA GLU A 16 6.95 -2.47 -3.68
C GLU A 16 5.76 -3.44 -3.57
N TYR A 17 4.58 -3.05 -4.02
CA TYR A 17 3.39 -3.91 -4.11
C TYR A 17 3.66 -5.14 -4.99
N ALA A 18 4.22 -4.94 -6.19
CA ALA A 18 4.57 -6.04 -7.08
C ALA A 18 5.56 -7.02 -6.43
N THR A 19 6.56 -6.49 -5.72
CA THR A 19 7.60 -7.31 -5.11
C THR A 19 7.11 -8.05 -3.86
N ARG A 20 6.28 -7.41 -3.03
CA ARG A 20 5.85 -7.97 -1.73
C ARG A 20 4.56 -8.78 -1.80
N LEU A 21 3.70 -8.57 -2.80
CA LEU A 21 2.40 -9.25 -2.92
C LEU A 21 2.26 -10.12 -4.16
N LEU A 22 2.87 -9.75 -5.28
CA LEU A 22 2.72 -10.47 -6.57
C LEU A 22 3.92 -11.36 -6.91
N SER A 23 5.01 -11.29 -6.14
CA SER A 23 6.18 -12.15 -6.37
C SER A 23 5.83 -13.62 -6.15
N ILE A 24 6.28 -14.47 -7.07
CA ILE A 24 6.07 -15.93 -7.04
C ILE A 24 6.72 -16.57 -5.79
N ASP A 25 7.73 -15.91 -5.22
CA ASP A 25 8.44 -16.34 -4.01
C ASP A 25 7.68 -16.04 -2.70
N VAL A 26 6.64 -15.21 -2.77
CA VAL A 26 5.85 -14.80 -1.60
C VAL A 26 4.85 -15.90 -1.26
N ASN A 27 5.11 -16.64 -0.18
CA ASN A 27 4.21 -17.65 0.39
C ASN A 27 3.66 -17.16 1.73
N ILE A 28 2.90 -16.07 1.69
CA ILE A 28 2.24 -15.47 2.87
C ILE A 28 0.75 -15.77 2.84
N GLY A 29 0.13 -15.93 4.02
CA GLY A 29 -1.31 -16.08 4.12
C GLY A 29 -2.07 -14.82 3.70
N ILE A 30 -3.35 -14.94 3.33
CA ILE A 30 -4.19 -13.81 2.91
C ILE A 30 -4.23 -12.70 3.98
N GLU A 31 -4.24 -13.07 5.27
CA GLU A 31 -4.24 -12.12 6.37
C GLU A 31 -2.93 -11.30 6.43
N GLU A 32 -1.79 -11.95 6.21
CA GLU A 32 -0.47 -11.31 6.19
C GLU A 32 -0.26 -10.47 4.92
N MET A 33 -0.83 -10.91 3.79
CA MET A 33 -0.93 -10.14 2.56
C MET A 33 -1.71 -8.84 2.77
N LEU A 34 -2.84 -8.91 3.50
CA LEU A 34 -3.63 -7.73 3.86
C LEU A 34 -2.86 -6.80 4.79
N ASP A 35 -2.21 -7.31 5.83
CA ASP A 35 -1.38 -6.49 6.75
C ASP A 35 -0.26 -5.77 5.97
N THR A 36 0.44 -6.50 5.10
CA THR A 36 1.47 -5.96 4.21
C THR A 36 0.92 -4.88 3.28
N ALA A 37 -0.27 -5.08 2.70
CA ALA A 37 -0.88 -4.06 1.85
C ALA A 37 -1.16 -2.76 2.63
N TRP A 38 -1.70 -2.86 3.84
CA TRP A 38 -1.94 -1.71 4.71
C TRP A 38 -0.65 -1.00 5.12
N GLU A 39 0.42 -1.73 5.43
CA GLU A 39 1.75 -1.14 5.69
C GLU A 39 2.26 -0.34 4.48
N ILE A 40 2.18 -0.92 3.29
CA ILE A 40 2.63 -0.26 2.05
C ILE A 40 1.76 0.97 1.78
N PHE A 41 0.44 0.89 1.96
CA PHE A 41 -0.43 2.06 1.82
C PHE A 41 -0.04 3.17 2.80
N ALA A 42 0.21 2.85 4.08
CA ALA A 42 0.59 3.83 5.08
C ALA A 42 1.98 4.47 4.85
N LYS A 43 2.88 3.75 4.16
CA LYS A 43 4.22 4.23 3.83
C LYS A 43 4.24 5.25 2.70
N TYR A 44 3.39 5.07 1.67
CA TYR A 44 3.40 5.91 0.47
C TYR A 44 2.26 6.93 0.41
N PHE A 45 1.14 6.64 1.09
CA PHE A 45 -0.08 7.43 1.02
C PHE A 45 -0.65 7.76 2.39
N SER A 46 -1.34 8.89 2.47
CA SER A 46 -2.17 9.24 3.61
C SER A 46 -3.53 8.53 3.52
N PRO A 47 -4.22 8.28 4.64
CA PRO A 47 -5.56 7.68 4.62
C PRO A 47 -6.58 8.49 3.80
N ALA A 48 -6.37 9.80 3.66
CA ALA A 48 -7.18 10.67 2.79
C ALA A 48 -6.87 10.49 1.29
N GLU A 49 -5.65 10.10 0.93
CA GLU A 49 -5.21 9.89 -0.46
C GLU A 49 -5.65 8.52 -1.02
N THR A 50 -5.87 7.52 -0.15
CA THR A 50 -6.21 6.16 -0.60
C THR A 50 -7.66 5.98 -1.08
N GLY A 51 -8.55 6.94 -0.78
CA GLY A 51 -9.97 6.85 -1.14
C GLY A 51 -10.74 5.71 -0.46
N ILE A 52 -10.15 5.08 0.56
CA ILE A 52 -10.77 3.98 1.31
C ILE A 52 -11.79 4.54 2.30
N LYS A 53 -12.91 3.83 2.51
CA LYS A 53 -13.93 4.27 3.48
C LYS A 53 -13.29 4.42 4.86
N GLN A 54 -13.66 5.51 5.54
CA GLN A 54 -13.13 5.86 6.86
C GLN A 54 -13.32 4.75 7.91
N VAL A 55 -14.40 3.96 7.81
CA VAL A 55 -14.64 2.79 8.68
C VAL A 55 -13.58 1.70 8.58
N PHE A 56 -12.91 1.57 7.43
CA PHE A 56 -11.82 0.61 7.23
C PHE A 56 -10.47 1.20 7.62
N ILE A 57 -10.25 2.48 7.31
CA ILE A 57 -9.08 3.22 7.82
C ILE A 57 -9.03 3.12 9.35
N ASP A 58 -10.12 3.46 10.03
CA ASP A 58 -10.18 3.46 11.50
C ASP A 58 -9.92 2.05 12.11
N LYS A 59 -10.30 1.00 11.39
CA LYS A 59 -10.20 -0.38 11.85
C LYS A 59 -8.86 -1.07 11.52
N TYR A 60 -8.25 -0.73 10.38
CA TYR A 60 -7.11 -1.48 9.83
C TYR A 60 -5.85 -0.64 9.61
N TRP A 61 -5.96 0.70 9.63
CA TRP A 61 -4.80 1.57 9.56
C TRP A 61 -4.11 1.59 10.92
N LYS A 62 -3.09 0.73 11.09
CA LYS A 62 -2.27 0.73 12.31
C LYS A 62 -1.59 2.10 12.43
N LYS A 63 -1.76 2.73 13.60
CA LYS A 63 -1.09 3.98 13.98
C LYS A 63 0.39 3.75 14.27
#